data_AF-A0A524H011-F1
#
_entry.id   AF-A0A524H011-F1
#
_cell.length_a   1.000
_cell.length_b   1.000
_cell.length_c   1.000
_cell.angle_alpha   90.00
_cell.angle_beta   90.00
_cell.angle_gamma   90.00
#
_symmetry.space_group_name_H-M   'P 1'
#
loop_
_entity.id
_entity.type
_entity.pdbx_description
1 polymer ?
#
loop_
_entity_poly.entity_id
_entity_poly.type
_entity_poly.pdbx_seq_one_letter_code
_entity_poly.pdbx_strand_id
1 'polypeptide(L)'
;MNKWNDWLLKRVSLYNKTNQMTLAIPAPLVELDGRNLYYAFIAGARKVIENQVELNRINVFPVNDGDTGTNLAATIRSVIESIHPHRSYKITADRIAEATLTNARGNSGIIFAQFFYGLSNETGEFRSVTLKQFAESLTKSVSYVYAAVAKHVEGTMLTVIKDFADYIYASRHKFSDFNNMLTSGYEVLKKSLLETKSKLAILGKNNVVDAGAKGFVLFFEGIMEFINSRNIRELISARRVTNAFQKNEEVVTEKMNFRYCTEAIIR
;
A
#
# COMPACT_ATOMS: atom_id res chain seq x y z
N MET A 1 10.38 -0.84 56.34
CA MET A 1 10.85 -1.57 55.14
C MET A 1 10.35 -3.01 55.24
N ASN A 2 9.61 -3.68 54.35
CA ASN A 2 9.27 -3.46 52.93
C ASN A 2 7.97 -4.22 52.52
N LYS A 3 6.92 -4.29 53.37
CA LYS A 3 5.65 -4.94 52.94
C LYS A 3 4.92 -4.20 51.81
N TRP A 4 5.08 -2.87 51.73
CA TRP A 4 4.52 -2.04 50.66
C TRP A 4 5.23 -2.23 49.31
N ASN A 5 6.56 -2.35 49.32
CA ASN A 5 7.33 -2.62 48.09
C ASN A 5 7.03 -4.02 47.53
N ASP A 6 6.85 -5.02 48.40
CA ASP A 6 6.54 -6.38 47.96
C ASP A 6 5.13 -6.49 47.35
N TRP A 7 4.17 -5.71 47.87
CA TRP A 7 2.83 -5.60 47.30
C TRP A 7 2.82 -4.87 45.93
N LEU A 8 3.57 -3.77 45.80
CA LEU A 8 3.71 -3.05 44.54
C LEU A 8 4.41 -3.89 43.46
N LEU A 9 5.49 -4.60 43.80
CA LEU A 9 6.21 -5.46 42.86
C LEU A 9 5.36 -6.66 42.41
N LYS A 10 4.57 -7.25 43.32
CA LYS A 10 3.60 -8.30 42.96
C LYS A 10 2.49 -7.77 42.06
N ARG A 11 2.00 -6.54 42.28
CA ARG A 11 1.00 -5.93 41.40
C ARG A 11 1.56 -5.54 40.04
N VAL A 12 2.77 -4.99 39.96
CA VAL A 12 3.44 -4.69 38.69
C VAL A 12 3.76 -5.98 37.93
N SER A 13 4.17 -7.05 38.63
CA SER A 13 4.35 -8.38 38.04
C SER A 13 3.03 -8.99 37.56
N LEU A 14 1.95 -8.89 38.34
CA LEU A 14 0.61 -9.35 37.95
C LEU A 14 0.03 -8.53 36.80
N TYR A 15 0.25 -7.21 36.79
CA TYR A 15 -0.15 -6.31 35.70
C TYR A 15 0.65 -6.62 34.43
N ASN A 16 1.96 -6.86 34.53
CA ASN A 16 2.78 -7.26 33.39
C ASN A 16 2.47 -8.70 32.90
N LYS A 17 2.03 -9.61 33.78
CA LYS A 17 1.54 -10.94 33.41
C LYS A 17 0.14 -10.95 32.81
N THR A 18 -0.72 -9.97 33.15
CA THR A 18 -2.06 -9.82 32.54
C THR A 18 -2.06 -8.97 31.28
N ASN A 19 -1.07 -8.10 31.07
CA ASN A 19 -0.89 -7.32 29.84
C ASN A 19 0.04 -7.94 28.79
N GLN A 20 0.61 -9.12 29.05
CA GLN A 20 0.94 -10.03 27.95
C GLN A 20 -0.37 -10.66 27.47
N MET A 21 -1.23 -9.85 26.84
CA MET A 21 -2.10 -10.36 25.79
C MET A 21 -1.15 -10.99 24.78
N THR A 22 -0.96 -12.30 24.88
CA THR A 22 -0.64 -13.10 23.71
C THR A 22 -1.70 -12.72 22.68
N LEU A 23 -1.36 -11.84 21.74
CA LEU A 23 -2.19 -11.57 20.58
C LEU A 23 -2.33 -12.93 19.91
N ALA A 24 -3.45 -13.60 20.17
CA ALA A 24 -3.71 -14.91 19.62
C ALA A 24 -3.54 -14.76 18.11
N ILE A 25 -2.63 -15.53 17.51
CA ILE A 25 -2.42 -15.50 16.07
C ILE A 25 -3.78 -15.77 15.45
N PRO A 26 -4.33 -14.82 14.68
CA PRO A 26 -5.70 -14.93 14.25
C PRO A 26 -5.83 -16.12 13.28
N ALA A 27 -6.96 -16.83 13.28
CA ALA A 27 -7.16 -18.03 12.47
C ALA A 27 -7.02 -17.72 10.97
N PRO A 28 -6.23 -18.45 10.16
CA PRO A 28 -5.84 -18.05 8.80
C PRO A 28 -6.99 -17.53 7.93
N LEU A 29 -6.73 -16.48 7.16
CA LEU A 29 -7.76 -15.84 6.33
C LEU A 29 -7.96 -16.63 5.02
N VAL A 30 -9.06 -17.38 4.92
CA VAL A 30 -9.36 -18.22 3.74
C VAL A 30 -10.19 -17.50 2.66
N GLU A 31 -10.86 -16.40 3.03
CA GLU A 31 -11.59 -15.52 2.11
C GLU A 31 -11.35 -14.05 2.48
N LEU A 32 -11.33 -13.18 1.49
CA LEU A 32 -11.14 -11.75 1.66
C LEU A 32 -12.48 -11.02 1.46
N ASP A 33 -13.06 -10.50 2.54
CA ASP A 33 -14.25 -9.66 2.50
C ASP A 33 -13.90 -8.17 2.34
N GLY A 34 -14.93 -7.32 2.20
CA GLY A 34 -14.72 -5.88 2.00
C GLY A 34 -14.08 -5.17 3.19
N ARG A 35 -14.23 -5.68 4.42
CA ARG A 35 -13.63 -5.06 5.62
C ARG A 35 -12.15 -5.35 5.66
N ASN A 36 -11.77 -6.60 5.43
CA ASN A 36 -10.36 -6.99 5.36
C ASN A 36 -9.66 -6.30 4.19
N LEU A 37 -10.30 -6.18 3.01
CA LEU A 37 -9.75 -5.41 1.90
C LEU A 37 -9.52 -3.94 2.28
N TYR A 38 -10.50 -3.29 2.92
CA TYR A 38 -10.37 -1.90 3.37
C TYR A 38 -9.19 -1.73 4.32
N TYR A 39 -9.12 -2.53 5.39
CA TYR A 39 -8.04 -2.37 6.37
C TYR A 39 -6.67 -2.80 5.84
N ALA A 40 -6.61 -3.79 4.95
CA ALA A 40 -5.41 -4.13 4.22
C ALA A 40 -4.93 -2.93 3.38
N PHE A 41 -5.84 -2.28 2.64
CA PHE A 41 -5.51 -1.06 1.90
C PHE A 41 -4.99 0.04 2.83
N ILE A 42 -5.66 0.31 3.96
CA ILE A 42 -5.19 1.31 4.93
C ILE A 42 -3.79 0.98 5.47
N ALA A 43 -3.49 -0.30 5.72
CA ALA A 43 -2.18 -0.72 6.21
C ALA A 43 -1.08 -0.51 5.16
N GLY A 44 -1.32 -0.94 3.92
CA GLY A 44 -0.39 -0.68 2.81
C GLY A 44 -0.20 0.81 2.55
N ALA A 45 -1.30 1.56 2.56
CA ALA A 45 -1.31 3.00 2.37
C ALA A 45 -0.39 3.74 3.36
N ARG A 46 -0.44 3.33 4.64
CA ARG A 46 0.41 3.90 5.68
C ARG A 46 1.88 3.66 5.41
N LYS A 47 2.29 2.45 5.01
CA LYS A 47 3.69 2.16 4.68
C LYS A 47 4.22 3.03 3.54
N VAL A 48 3.41 3.27 2.51
CA VAL A 48 3.79 4.17 1.41
C VAL A 48 3.97 5.61 1.91
N ILE A 49 3.01 6.10 2.69
CA ILE A 49 3.03 7.47 3.25
C ILE A 49 4.23 7.67 4.19
N GLU A 50 4.50 6.72 5.08
CA GLU A 50 5.64 6.75 6.02
C GLU A 50 7.00 6.78 5.29
N ASN A 51 7.05 6.29 4.05
CA ASN A 51 8.25 6.25 3.22
C ASN A 51 8.24 7.30 2.08
N GLN A 52 7.32 8.27 2.11
CA GLN A 52 7.16 9.29 1.05
C GLN A 52 8.49 9.99 0.71
N VAL A 53 9.25 10.40 1.74
CA VAL A 53 10.53 11.12 1.57
C VAL A 53 11.58 10.23 0.90
N GLU A 54 11.67 8.96 1.30
CA GLU A 54 12.62 8.02 0.70
C GLU A 54 12.27 7.73 -0.77
N LEU A 55 10.98 7.55 -1.07
CA LEU A 55 10.51 7.35 -2.44
C LEU A 55 10.84 8.54 -3.35
N ASN A 56 10.70 9.77 -2.84
CA ASN A 56 11.12 10.98 -3.54
C ASN A 56 12.64 11.00 -3.76
N ARG A 57 13.42 10.63 -2.74
CA ARG A 57 14.90 10.65 -2.79
C ARG A 57 15.48 9.71 -3.85
N ILE A 58 14.86 8.56 -4.09
CA ILE A 58 15.33 7.56 -5.06
C ILE A 58 14.72 7.72 -6.46
N ASN A 59 13.86 8.71 -6.67
CA ASN A 59 13.21 8.95 -7.95
C ASN A 59 14.18 9.53 -8.98
N VAL A 60 14.83 8.65 -9.75
CA VAL A 60 15.78 9.01 -10.81
C VAL A 60 15.31 8.60 -12.22
N PHE A 61 14.11 8.01 -12.33
CA PHE A 61 13.53 7.52 -13.58
C PHE A 61 12.01 7.77 -13.64
N PRO A 62 11.45 8.18 -14.80
CA PRO A 62 12.14 8.55 -16.03
C PRO A 62 12.82 9.92 -15.95
N VAL A 63 12.35 10.76 -15.02
CA VAL A 63 12.86 12.10 -14.75
C VAL A 63 13.18 12.17 -13.27
N ASN A 64 14.31 12.79 -12.93
CA ASN A 64 14.71 13.02 -11.56
C ASN A 64 14.08 14.32 -11.04
N ASP A 65 12.77 14.29 -10.80
CA ASP A 65 11.97 15.40 -10.27
C ASP A 65 11.62 15.23 -8.79
N GLY A 66 11.96 14.09 -8.19
CA GLY A 66 11.80 13.86 -6.75
C GLY A 66 10.34 13.82 -6.28
N ASP A 67 9.37 13.51 -7.16
CA ASP A 67 7.95 13.62 -6.83
C ASP A 67 7.20 12.28 -6.66
N THR A 68 7.82 11.13 -6.97
CA THR A 68 7.14 9.82 -7.01
C THR A 68 6.43 9.48 -5.70
N GLY A 69 7.09 9.68 -4.55
CA GLY A 69 6.50 9.48 -3.24
C GLY A 69 5.34 10.44 -2.97
N THR A 70 5.50 11.71 -3.31
CA THR A 70 4.44 12.73 -3.17
C THR A 70 3.21 12.37 -4.00
N ASN A 71 3.42 11.94 -5.24
CA ASN A 71 2.38 11.53 -6.19
C ASN A 71 1.61 10.29 -5.70
N LEU A 72 2.32 9.24 -5.27
CA LEU A 72 1.70 8.05 -4.68
C LEU A 72 0.95 8.38 -3.39
N ALA A 73 1.57 9.13 -2.48
CA ALA A 73 0.97 9.47 -1.20
C ALA A 73 -0.30 10.32 -1.38
N ALA A 74 -0.30 11.30 -2.30
CA ALA A 74 -1.49 12.08 -2.62
C ALA A 74 -2.63 11.22 -3.19
N THR A 75 -2.31 10.34 -4.14
CA THR A 75 -3.27 9.38 -4.72
C THR A 75 -3.89 8.52 -3.62
N ILE A 76 -3.07 7.98 -2.71
CA ILE A 76 -3.50 7.09 -1.63
C ILE A 76 -4.31 7.82 -0.56
N ARG A 77 -3.90 9.03 -0.14
CA ARG A 77 -4.61 9.82 0.88
C ARG A 77 -6.06 10.09 0.47
N SER A 78 -6.29 10.36 -0.81
CA SER A 78 -7.66 10.57 -1.34
C SER A 78 -8.59 9.39 -1.06
N VAL A 79 -8.10 8.15 -1.14
CA VAL A 79 -8.87 6.94 -0.85
C VAL A 79 -9.18 6.83 0.64
N ILE A 80 -8.17 7.08 1.48
CA ILE A 80 -8.30 7.04 2.95
C ILE A 80 -9.37 8.03 3.46
N GLU A 81 -9.48 9.17 2.78
CA GLU A 81 -10.42 10.26 3.10
C GLU A 81 -11.82 10.01 2.51
N SER A 82 -11.91 9.37 1.35
CA SER A 82 -13.16 9.24 0.61
C SER A 82 -13.97 7.99 0.96
N ILE A 83 -13.34 6.92 1.44
CA ILE A 83 -14.01 5.62 1.57
C ILE A 83 -14.08 5.12 3.02
N HIS A 84 -15.18 4.42 3.33
CA HIS A 84 -15.45 3.83 4.63
C HIS A 84 -15.56 2.30 4.52
N PRO A 85 -15.24 1.54 5.59
CA PRO A 85 -15.30 0.08 5.56
C PRO A 85 -16.70 -0.44 5.19
N HIS A 86 -16.76 -1.37 4.23
CA HIS A 86 -17.98 -2.05 3.81
C HIS A 86 -17.80 -3.57 3.86
N ARG A 87 -18.89 -4.35 3.99
CA ARG A 87 -18.78 -5.83 4.10
C ARG A 87 -18.54 -6.51 2.75
N SER A 88 -19.15 -6.00 1.67
CA SER A 88 -18.95 -6.55 0.32
C SER A 88 -17.58 -6.16 -0.22
N TYR A 89 -16.82 -7.17 -0.67
CA TYR A 89 -15.57 -7.01 -1.38
C TYR A 89 -15.72 -6.09 -2.58
N LYS A 90 -16.69 -6.39 -3.48
CA LYS A 90 -16.88 -5.62 -4.70
C LYS A 90 -17.14 -4.13 -4.45
N ILE A 91 -18.05 -3.79 -3.53
CA ILE A 91 -18.31 -2.39 -3.18
C ILE A 91 -17.05 -1.70 -2.63
N THR A 92 -16.24 -2.38 -1.82
CA THR A 92 -14.98 -1.81 -1.34
C THR A 92 -13.97 -1.64 -2.48
N ALA A 93 -13.81 -2.64 -3.35
CA ALA A 93 -12.90 -2.61 -4.49
C ALA A 93 -13.27 -1.49 -5.47
N ASP A 94 -14.55 -1.33 -5.79
CA ASP A 94 -15.04 -0.26 -6.67
C ASP A 94 -14.74 1.11 -6.10
N ARG A 95 -15.00 1.31 -4.80
CA ARG A 95 -14.71 2.57 -4.13
C ARG A 95 -13.22 2.89 -4.09
N ILE A 96 -12.36 1.88 -3.90
CA ILE A 96 -10.92 2.06 -3.98
C ILE A 96 -10.53 2.47 -5.40
N ALA A 97 -11.01 1.75 -6.41
CA ALA A 97 -10.71 2.03 -7.82
C ALA A 97 -11.19 3.43 -8.26
N GLU A 98 -12.43 3.80 -7.93
CA GLU A 98 -12.98 5.11 -8.24
C GLU A 98 -12.19 6.24 -7.57
N ALA A 99 -11.89 6.08 -6.27
CA ALA A 99 -11.15 7.08 -5.52
C ALA A 99 -9.71 7.24 -6.03
N THR A 100 -9.01 6.14 -6.33
CA THR A 100 -7.63 6.22 -6.88
C THR A 100 -7.63 6.82 -8.27
N LEU A 101 -8.56 6.44 -9.16
CA LEU A 101 -8.62 6.96 -10.53
C LEU A 101 -8.93 8.46 -10.56
N THR A 102 -9.90 8.90 -9.77
CA THR A 102 -10.33 10.31 -9.76
C THR A 102 -9.23 11.24 -9.27
N ASN A 103 -8.35 10.75 -8.39
CA ASN A 103 -7.35 11.57 -7.70
C ASN A 103 -5.90 11.14 -8.01
N ALA A 104 -5.69 10.32 -9.04
CA ALA A 104 -4.37 9.85 -9.44
C ALA A 104 -3.46 11.04 -9.77
N ARG A 105 -2.25 11.04 -9.20
CA ARG A 105 -1.22 12.06 -9.47
C ARG A 105 0.02 11.44 -10.08
N GLY A 106 0.49 12.04 -11.17
CA GLY A 106 1.68 11.59 -11.90
C GLY A 106 1.56 10.18 -12.47
N ASN A 107 2.61 9.71 -13.12
CA ASN A 107 2.61 8.38 -13.73
C ASN A 107 2.49 7.27 -12.68
N SER A 108 3.18 7.39 -11.55
CA SER A 108 3.14 6.39 -10.48
C SER A 108 1.74 6.26 -9.86
N GLY A 109 1.02 7.38 -9.66
CA GLY A 109 -0.36 7.36 -9.18
C GLY A 109 -1.33 6.77 -10.20
N ILE A 110 -1.16 7.07 -11.49
CA ILE A 110 -1.99 6.51 -12.58
C ILE A 110 -1.81 5.00 -12.67
N ILE A 111 -0.57 4.50 -12.69
CA ILE A 111 -0.28 3.05 -12.73
C ILE A 111 -0.89 2.36 -11.50
N PHE A 112 -0.72 2.95 -10.32
CA PHE A 112 -1.30 2.43 -9.08
C PHE A 112 -2.83 2.42 -9.12
N ALA A 113 -3.47 3.45 -9.66
CA ALA A 113 -4.92 3.50 -9.82
C ALA A 113 -5.43 2.45 -10.80
N GLN A 114 -4.72 2.25 -11.93
CA GLN A 114 -5.08 1.26 -12.94
C GLN A 114 -4.94 -0.18 -12.43
N PHE A 115 -4.03 -0.44 -11.49
CA PHE A 115 -3.98 -1.72 -10.78
C PHE A 115 -5.29 -2.01 -10.02
N PHE A 116 -5.79 -1.06 -9.22
CA PHE A 116 -7.04 -1.26 -8.49
C PHE A 116 -8.26 -1.29 -9.39
N TYR A 117 -8.27 -0.47 -10.44
CA TYR A 117 -9.32 -0.50 -11.45
C TYR A 117 -9.41 -1.87 -12.14
N GLY A 118 -8.28 -2.39 -12.60
CA GLY A 118 -8.21 -3.74 -13.17
C GLY A 118 -8.63 -4.80 -12.17
N LEU A 119 -8.18 -4.72 -10.92
CA LEU A 119 -8.61 -5.68 -9.89
C LEU A 119 -10.13 -5.64 -9.69
N SER A 120 -10.73 -4.45 -9.51
CA SER A 120 -12.17 -4.32 -9.29
C SER A 120 -13.00 -4.84 -10.46
N ASN A 121 -12.59 -4.52 -11.69
CA ASN A 121 -13.28 -4.97 -12.90
C ASN A 121 -13.22 -6.48 -13.08
N GLU A 122 -12.10 -7.11 -12.73
CA GLU A 122 -11.86 -8.53 -13.01
C GLU A 122 -12.30 -9.47 -11.89
N THR A 123 -12.53 -8.96 -10.68
CA THR A 123 -12.95 -9.79 -9.54
C THR A 123 -14.43 -10.19 -9.57
N GLY A 124 -15.31 -9.47 -10.27
CA GLY A 124 -16.75 -9.76 -10.35
C GLY A 124 -17.56 -9.35 -9.11
N GLU A 125 -18.86 -9.65 -9.12
CA GLU A 125 -19.85 -9.16 -8.13
C GLU A 125 -19.93 -10.03 -6.86
N PHE A 126 -18.83 -10.13 -6.11
CA PHE A 126 -18.77 -10.96 -4.89
C PHE A 126 -18.78 -10.16 -3.57
N ARG A 127 -19.36 -10.77 -2.52
CA ARG A 127 -19.29 -10.23 -1.15
C ARG A 127 -17.96 -10.55 -0.47
N SER A 128 -17.37 -11.70 -0.76
CA SER A 128 -16.03 -12.14 -0.36
C SER A 128 -15.37 -12.86 -1.53
N VAL A 129 -14.04 -12.89 -1.56
CA VAL A 129 -13.28 -13.53 -2.64
C VAL A 129 -12.37 -14.61 -2.09
N THR A 130 -12.36 -15.75 -2.77
CA THR A 130 -11.44 -16.85 -2.51
C THR A 130 -10.05 -16.55 -3.04
N LEU A 131 -9.05 -17.33 -2.63
CA LEU A 131 -7.68 -17.24 -3.15
C LEU A 131 -7.64 -17.38 -4.69
N LYS A 132 -8.45 -18.27 -5.25
CA LYS A 132 -8.52 -18.52 -6.69
C LYS A 132 -9.06 -17.30 -7.43
N GLN A 133 -10.18 -16.74 -6.98
CA GLN A 133 -10.78 -15.54 -7.58
C GLN A 133 -9.84 -14.32 -7.48
N PHE A 134 -9.17 -14.16 -6.34
CA PHE A 134 -8.16 -13.12 -6.17
C PHE A 134 -6.99 -13.31 -7.15
N ALA A 135 -6.44 -14.51 -7.26
CA ALA A 135 -5.34 -14.79 -8.19
C ALA A 135 -5.74 -14.56 -9.66
N GLU A 136 -6.94 -14.98 -10.05
CA GLU A 136 -7.46 -14.78 -11.41
C GLU A 136 -7.65 -13.30 -11.75
N SER A 137 -8.27 -12.53 -10.84
CA SER A 137 -8.47 -11.09 -11.04
C SER A 137 -7.16 -10.31 -11.02
N LEU A 138 -6.22 -10.67 -10.15
CA LEU A 138 -4.88 -10.08 -10.12
C LEU A 138 -4.15 -10.26 -11.45
N THR A 139 -4.12 -11.47 -12.03
CA THR A 139 -3.49 -11.70 -13.33
C THR A 139 -4.14 -10.90 -14.45
N LYS A 140 -5.46 -10.85 -14.48
CA LYS A 140 -6.18 -10.08 -15.51
C LYS A 140 -5.99 -8.57 -15.34
N SER A 141 -5.79 -8.08 -14.11
CA SER A 141 -5.53 -6.65 -13.82
C SER A 141 -4.24 -6.12 -14.47
N VAL A 142 -3.27 -6.99 -14.77
CA VAL A 142 -1.98 -6.60 -15.37
C VAL A 142 -2.17 -5.90 -16.72
N SER A 143 -3.18 -6.29 -17.51
CA SER A 143 -3.44 -5.66 -18.81
C SER A 143 -3.82 -4.18 -18.67
N TYR A 144 -4.59 -3.82 -17.64
CA TYR A 144 -4.98 -2.44 -17.34
C TYR A 144 -3.77 -1.59 -16.93
N VAL A 145 -2.89 -2.17 -16.12
CA VAL A 145 -1.64 -1.54 -15.66
C VAL A 145 -0.70 -1.24 -16.83
N TYR A 146 -0.57 -2.17 -17.77
CA TYR A 146 0.23 -1.95 -18.98
C TYR A 146 -0.43 -0.91 -19.89
N ALA A 147 -1.74 -1.02 -20.13
CA ALA A 147 -2.49 -0.06 -20.95
C ALA A 147 -2.49 1.38 -20.39
N ALA A 148 -2.15 1.57 -19.10
CA ALA A 148 -2.06 2.87 -18.44
C ALA A 148 -0.96 3.79 -19.01
N VAL A 149 0.06 3.23 -19.65
CA VAL A 149 1.22 3.98 -20.13
C VAL A 149 1.40 3.83 -21.64
N ALA A 150 1.75 4.92 -22.32
CA ALA A 150 1.98 4.90 -23.76
C ALA A 150 3.18 4.03 -24.17
N LYS A 151 4.21 3.96 -23.30
CA LYS A 151 5.41 3.15 -23.52
C LYS A 151 5.70 2.31 -22.29
N HIS A 152 5.53 1.00 -22.43
CA HIS A 152 5.92 0.04 -21.42
C HIS A 152 7.43 0.05 -21.24
N VAL A 153 7.88 0.14 -19.99
CA VAL A 153 9.29 0.05 -19.65
C VAL A 153 9.46 -1.02 -18.59
N GLU A 154 10.13 -2.11 -18.97
CA GLU A 154 10.52 -3.16 -18.02
C GLU A 154 11.61 -2.65 -17.07
N GLY A 155 11.64 -3.19 -15.85
CA GLY A 155 12.45 -2.67 -14.75
C GLY A 155 11.77 -1.53 -13.98
N THR A 156 10.45 -1.37 -14.11
CA THR A 156 9.64 -0.39 -13.37
C THR A 156 8.56 -1.08 -12.51
N MET A 157 7.69 -0.30 -11.87
CA MET A 157 6.48 -0.80 -11.20
C MET A 157 5.68 -1.81 -12.03
N LEU A 158 5.63 -1.66 -13.37
CA LEU A 158 4.93 -2.59 -14.26
C LEU A 158 5.46 -4.03 -14.15
N THR A 159 6.79 -4.18 -14.17
CA THR A 159 7.47 -5.48 -14.05
C THR A 159 7.18 -6.11 -12.71
N VAL A 160 7.23 -5.33 -11.63
CA VAL A 160 7.00 -5.83 -10.27
C VAL A 160 5.55 -6.29 -10.08
N ILE A 161 4.58 -5.55 -10.61
CA ILE A 161 3.16 -5.94 -10.59
C ILE A 161 2.96 -7.23 -11.37
N LYS A 162 3.53 -7.33 -12.57
CA LYS A 162 3.43 -8.52 -13.43
C LYS A 162 4.06 -9.75 -12.77
N ASP A 163 5.29 -9.65 -12.29
CA ASP A 163 6.01 -10.77 -11.65
C ASP A 163 5.24 -11.30 -10.43
N PHE A 164 4.64 -10.39 -9.65
CA PHE A 164 3.77 -10.75 -8.52
C PHE A 164 2.50 -11.47 -8.99
N ALA A 165 1.79 -10.92 -9.97
CA ALA A 165 0.56 -11.51 -10.49
C ALA A 165 0.79 -12.89 -11.11
N ASP A 166 1.85 -13.04 -11.92
CA ASP A 166 2.25 -14.31 -12.54
C ASP A 166 2.58 -15.37 -11.47
N TYR A 167 3.32 -14.98 -10.43
CA TYR A 167 3.63 -15.88 -9.32
C TYR A 167 2.38 -16.32 -8.56
N ILE A 168 1.54 -15.37 -8.12
CA ILE A 168 0.33 -15.65 -7.36
C ILE A 168 -0.58 -16.60 -8.14
N TYR A 169 -0.74 -16.36 -9.45
CA TYR A 169 -1.48 -17.25 -10.31
C TYR A 169 -0.86 -18.63 -10.37
N ALA A 170 0.40 -18.76 -10.78
CA ALA A 170 1.06 -20.06 -10.93
C ALA A 170 1.09 -20.90 -9.64
N SER A 171 1.12 -20.24 -8.48
CA SER A 171 1.21 -20.88 -7.17
C SER A 171 -0.11 -20.97 -6.41
N ARG A 172 -1.24 -20.46 -6.94
CA ARG A 172 -2.52 -20.35 -6.23
C ARG A 172 -3.03 -21.64 -5.58
N HIS A 173 -2.74 -22.80 -6.17
CA HIS A 173 -3.15 -24.11 -5.67
C HIS A 173 -2.27 -24.65 -4.52
N LYS A 174 -1.16 -23.98 -4.21
CA LYS A 174 -0.23 -24.34 -3.11
C LYS A 174 -0.62 -23.70 -1.78
N PHE A 175 -1.60 -22.80 -1.76
CA PHE A 175 -1.99 -22.04 -0.58
C PHE A 175 -3.39 -22.41 -0.09
N SER A 176 -3.54 -22.44 1.22
CA SER A 176 -4.83 -22.63 1.91
C SER A 176 -5.46 -21.32 2.40
N ASP A 177 -4.67 -20.24 2.46
CA ASP A 177 -5.04 -18.96 3.07
C ASP A 177 -4.24 -17.79 2.48
N PHE A 178 -4.79 -16.57 2.63
CA PHE A 178 -4.20 -15.33 2.17
C PHE A 178 -2.91 -14.97 2.91
N ASN A 179 -2.75 -15.42 4.16
CA ASN A 179 -1.54 -15.14 4.95
C ASN A 179 -0.30 -15.71 4.26
N ASN A 180 -0.34 -17.00 3.93
CA ASN A 180 0.75 -17.70 3.27
C ASN A 180 0.93 -17.26 1.81
N MET A 181 -0.17 -17.03 1.09
CA MET A 181 -0.15 -16.52 -0.28
C MET A 181 0.54 -15.15 -0.37
N LEU A 182 0.15 -14.19 0.46
CA LEU A 182 0.71 -12.84 0.44
C LEU A 182 2.13 -12.77 1.00
N THR A 183 2.45 -13.59 2.02
CA THR A 183 3.83 -13.71 2.52
C THR A 183 4.76 -14.22 1.44
N SER A 184 4.36 -15.27 0.71
CA SER A 184 5.19 -15.83 -0.37
C SER A 184 5.28 -14.90 -1.57
N GLY A 185 4.19 -14.22 -1.93
CA GLY A 185 4.20 -13.20 -2.98
C GLY A 185 5.03 -11.96 -2.63
N TYR A 186 5.12 -11.59 -1.35
CA TYR A 186 5.98 -10.49 -0.90
C TYR A 186 7.47 -10.78 -1.13
N GLU A 187 7.91 -12.04 -0.99
CA GLU A 187 9.28 -12.41 -1.34
C GLU A 187 9.56 -12.22 -2.84
N VAL A 188 8.58 -12.49 -3.71
CA VAL A 188 8.69 -12.25 -5.15
C VAL A 188 8.73 -10.76 -5.46
N LEU A 189 7.90 -9.95 -4.79
CA LEU A 189 7.92 -8.49 -4.91
C LEU A 189 9.30 -7.91 -4.56
N LYS A 190 9.89 -8.33 -3.44
CA LYS A 190 11.23 -7.89 -3.03
C LYS A 190 12.29 -8.28 -4.05
N LYS A 191 12.24 -9.51 -4.56
CA LYS A 191 13.18 -9.99 -5.58
C LYS A 191 13.06 -9.15 -6.86
N SER A 192 11.85 -9.01 -7.40
CA SER A 192 11.61 -8.26 -8.64
C SER A 192 12.01 -6.79 -8.51
N LEU A 193 11.75 -6.18 -7.35
CA LEU A 193 12.21 -4.83 -7.03
C LEU A 193 13.74 -4.70 -7.10
N LEU A 194 14.50 -5.63 -6.51
CA LEU A 194 15.97 -5.60 -6.59
C LEU A 194 16.47 -5.72 -8.02
N GLU A 195 15.79 -6.51 -8.85
CA GLU A 195 16.13 -6.67 -10.28
C GLU A 195 15.84 -5.41 -11.12
N THR A 196 15.01 -4.47 -10.66
CA THR A 196 14.79 -3.20 -11.39
C THR A 196 16.10 -2.46 -11.66
N LYS A 197 17.02 -2.52 -10.70
CA LYS A 197 18.34 -1.91 -10.75
C LYS A 197 19.21 -2.45 -11.89
N SER A 198 19.09 -3.74 -12.21
CA SER A 198 19.83 -4.36 -13.33
C SER A 198 19.09 -4.23 -14.66
N LYS A 199 17.75 -4.13 -14.63
CA LYS A 199 16.90 -3.97 -15.83
C LYS A 199 16.99 -2.57 -16.44
N LEU A 200 17.22 -1.52 -15.63
CA LEU A 200 17.38 -0.14 -16.10
C LEU A 200 18.75 0.44 -15.73
N ALA A 201 19.55 0.76 -16.75
CA ALA A 201 20.90 1.28 -16.58
C ALA A 201 20.97 2.55 -15.71
N ILE A 202 19.97 3.43 -15.78
CA ILE A 202 19.93 4.65 -14.96
C ILE A 202 19.77 4.34 -13.47
N LEU A 203 18.99 3.32 -13.11
CA LEU A 203 18.83 2.86 -11.73
C LEU A 203 20.14 2.23 -11.23
N GLY A 204 20.75 1.37 -12.05
CA GLY A 204 22.06 0.77 -11.79
C GLY A 204 23.16 1.80 -11.53
N LYS A 205 23.28 2.82 -12.40
CA LYS A 205 24.26 3.91 -12.27
C LYS A 205 24.09 4.72 -10.98
N ASN A 206 22.86 4.98 -10.56
CA ASN A 206 22.55 5.71 -9.33
C ASN A 206 22.52 4.81 -8.08
N ASN A 207 22.76 3.51 -8.24
CA ASN A 207 22.75 2.52 -7.16
C ASN A 207 21.38 2.41 -6.43
N VAL A 208 20.27 2.74 -7.10
CA VAL A 208 18.91 2.71 -6.55
C VAL A 208 18.01 1.70 -7.27
N VAL A 209 16.84 1.42 -6.70
CA VAL A 209 15.75 0.66 -7.34
C VAL A 209 14.71 1.63 -7.90
N ASP A 210 13.76 1.13 -8.69
CA ASP A 210 12.65 1.96 -9.20
C ASP A 210 11.79 2.48 -8.03
N ALA A 211 11.56 3.79 -7.99
CA ALA A 211 10.83 4.45 -6.91
C ALA A 211 9.36 4.00 -6.87
N GLY A 212 8.71 3.92 -8.03
CA GLY A 212 7.33 3.46 -8.13
C GLY A 212 7.17 2.02 -7.66
N ALA A 213 8.04 1.13 -8.16
CA ALA A 213 8.09 -0.26 -7.73
C ALA A 213 8.30 -0.39 -6.22
N LYS A 214 9.24 0.38 -5.64
CA LYS A 214 9.46 0.38 -4.19
C LYS A 214 8.20 0.77 -3.44
N GLY A 215 7.46 1.77 -3.91
CA GLY A 215 6.16 2.17 -3.36
C GLY A 215 5.15 1.02 -3.38
N PHE A 216 5.04 0.28 -4.49
CA PHE A 216 4.16 -0.88 -4.59
C PHE A 216 4.57 -2.02 -3.63
N VAL A 217 5.88 -2.29 -3.50
CA VAL A 217 6.39 -3.29 -2.54
C VAL A 217 6.08 -2.90 -1.10
N LEU A 218 6.28 -1.64 -0.72
CA LEU A 218 5.93 -1.13 0.62
C LEU A 218 4.43 -1.21 0.90
N PHE A 219 3.60 -0.96 -0.11
CA PHE A 219 2.16 -1.12 0.00
C PHE A 219 1.78 -2.57 0.33
N PHE A 220 2.37 -3.55 -0.34
CA PHE A 220 2.13 -4.96 -0.04
C PHE A 220 2.78 -5.44 1.26
N GLU A 221 3.89 -4.84 1.69
CA GLU A 221 4.47 -5.07 3.01
C GLU A 221 3.46 -4.73 4.12
N GLY A 222 2.83 -3.55 4.04
CA GLY A 222 1.81 -3.15 5.02
C GLY A 222 0.57 -4.04 4.98
N ILE A 223 0.13 -4.47 3.79
CA ILE A 223 -0.95 -5.46 3.66
C ILE A 223 -0.57 -6.76 4.36
N MET A 224 0.61 -7.30 4.09
CA MET A 224 1.06 -8.59 4.62
C MET A 224 1.18 -8.54 6.15
N GLU A 225 1.79 -7.48 6.71
CA GLU A 225 1.86 -7.25 8.15
C GLU A 225 0.46 -7.20 8.79
N PHE A 226 -0.49 -6.51 8.14
CA PHE A 226 -1.87 -6.46 8.62
C PHE A 226 -2.59 -7.80 8.52
N ILE A 227 -2.49 -8.53 7.41
CA ILE A 227 -3.18 -9.80 7.23
C ILE A 227 -2.68 -10.84 8.24
N ASN A 228 -1.39 -10.80 8.58
CA ASN A 228 -0.77 -11.67 9.57
C ASN A 228 -1.16 -11.32 11.02
N SER A 229 -1.28 -10.04 11.36
CA SER A 229 -1.66 -9.62 12.72
C SER A 229 -3.19 -9.49 12.94
N ARG A 230 -3.94 -9.13 11.90
CA ARG A 230 -5.34 -8.64 11.90
C ARG A 230 -5.67 -7.69 13.06
N ASN A 231 -4.70 -6.91 13.51
CA ASN A 231 -4.87 -5.99 14.62
C ASN A 231 -5.48 -4.66 14.16
N ILE A 232 -6.80 -4.64 13.93
CA ILE A 232 -7.52 -3.44 13.49
C ILE A 232 -7.39 -2.30 14.52
N ARG A 233 -7.34 -2.59 15.82
CA ARG A 233 -7.24 -1.57 16.87
C ARG A 233 -5.92 -0.82 16.81
N GLU A 234 -4.83 -1.55 16.62
CA GLU A 234 -3.50 -0.98 16.42
C GLU A 234 -3.46 -0.13 15.14
N LEU A 235 -4.00 -0.64 14.04
CA LEU A 235 -4.05 0.07 12.77
C LEU A 235 -4.80 1.41 12.88
N ILE A 236 -5.96 1.43 13.55
CA ILE A 236 -6.75 2.64 13.77
C ILE A 236 -6.04 3.61 14.72
N SER A 237 -5.45 3.10 15.80
CA SER A 237 -4.74 3.92 16.79
C SER A 237 -3.55 4.64 16.14
N ALA A 238 -2.76 3.91 15.37
CA ALA A 238 -1.62 4.48 14.69
C ALA A 238 -2.03 5.43 13.54
N ARG A 239 -3.17 5.22 12.86
CA ARG A 239 -3.72 6.21 11.90
C ARG A 239 -4.02 7.56 12.57
N ARG A 240 -4.58 7.56 13.78
CA ARG A 240 -4.85 8.81 14.53
C ARG A 240 -3.55 9.55 14.85
N VAL A 241 -2.51 8.80 15.20
CA VAL A 241 -1.17 9.34 15.49
C VAL A 241 -0.56 9.95 14.22
N THR A 242 -0.56 9.24 13.09
CA THR A 242 -0.01 9.77 11.82
C THR A 242 -0.74 11.03 11.34
N ASN A 243 -2.07 11.08 11.47
CA ASN A 243 -2.85 12.27 11.11
C ASN A 243 -2.53 13.46 12.03
N ALA A 244 -2.20 13.24 13.29
CA ALA A 244 -1.78 14.30 14.20
C ALA A 244 -0.40 14.86 13.83
N PHE A 245 0.53 14.03 13.35
CA PHE A 245 1.84 14.47 12.86
C PHE A 245 1.76 15.23 11.53
N GLN A 246 0.97 14.75 10.57
CA GLN A 246 0.78 15.45 9.28
C GLN A 246 0.15 16.83 9.45
N LYS A 247 -0.76 17.00 10.42
CA LYS A 247 -1.37 18.29 10.73
C LYS A 247 -0.38 19.31 11.32
N ASN A 248 0.75 18.84 11.88
CA ASN A 248 1.78 19.70 12.46
C ASN A 248 2.89 20.06 11.45
N GLU A 249 3.11 19.27 10.40
CA GLU A 249 4.06 19.61 9.33
C GLU A 249 3.52 20.65 8.33
N GLU A 250 2.20 20.88 8.28
CA GLU A 250 1.58 21.93 7.45
C GLU A 250 1.76 23.37 7.98
N VAL A 251 2.49 23.60 9.08
CA VAL A 251 2.69 24.94 9.67
C VAL A 251 4.16 25.34 9.75
N VAL A 252 4.82 25.43 8.59
CA VAL A 252 5.88 26.44 8.36
C VAL A 252 5.72 26.97 6.94
N THR A 253 4.65 27.74 6.70
CA THR A 253 4.62 28.65 5.56
C THR A 253 5.17 30.00 6.04
N GLU A 254 6.43 30.28 5.71
CA GLU A 254 6.87 31.67 5.64
C GLU A 254 5.86 32.43 4.76
N LYS A 255 5.38 33.57 5.26
CA LYS A 255 4.44 34.45 4.55
C LYS A 255 4.96 34.77 3.14
N MET A 256 4.45 34.09 2.13
CA MET A 256 4.60 34.51 0.74
C MET A 256 3.68 35.72 0.50
N ASN A 257 4.28 36.91 0.45
CA ASN A 257 3.57 38.19 0.35
C ASN A 257 3.08 38.57 -1.06
N PHE A 258 3.27 37.73 -2.09
CA PHE A 258 2.86 38.10 -3.45
C PHE A 258 2.27 36.90 -4.20
N ARG A 259 1.00 37.05 -4.61
CA ARG A 259 0.34 36.19 -5.60
C ARG A 259 0.08 37.04 -6.84
N TYR A 260 0.70 36.70 -7.96
CA TYR A 260 0.37 37.30 -9.25
C TYR A 260 -0.51 36.30 -10.03
N CYS A 261 -1.70 36.74 -10.43
CA CYS A 261 -2.54 36.04 -11.38
C CYS A 261 -2.18 36.51 -12.79
N THR A 262 -1.76 35.59 -13.66
CA THR A 262 -1.64 35.85 -15.10
C THR A 262 -2.69 35.02 -15.81
N GLU A 263 -3.70 35.68 -16.37
CA GLU A 263 -4.59 35.08 -17.36
C GLU A 263 -4.09 35.45 -18.75
N ALA A 264 -4.01 34.47 -19.64
CA ALA A 264 -3.71 34.68 -21.05
C ALA A 264 -4.92 34.26 -21.89
N ILE A 265 -5.37 35.14 -22.78
CA ILE A 265 -6.38 34.86 -23.78
C ILE A 265 -5.64 34.45 -25.06
N ILE A 266 -5.93 33.25 -25.56
CA ILE A 266 -5.49 32.80 -26.89
C ILE A 266 -6.56 33.24 -27.90
N ARG A 267 -6.15 33.95 -28.95
CA ARG A 267 -6.98 34.31 -30.11
C ARG A 267 -6.72 33.34 -31.25
#